data_AF-A0A349X6G3-F1
#
_entry.id   AF-A0A349X6G3-F1
#
_cell.length_a   1.000
_cell.length_b   1.000
_cell.length_c   1.000
_cell.angle_alpha   90.00
_cell.angle_beta   90.00
_cell.angle_gamma   90.00
#
_symmetry.space_group_name_H-M   'P 1'
#
loop_
_entity.id
_entity.type
_entity.pdbx_description
1 polymer ?
#
loop_
_entity_poly.entity_id
_entity_poly.type
_entity_poly.pdbx_seq_one_letter_code
_entity_poly.pdbx_strand_id
1 'polypeptide(L)'
;MSKVKKNNSKALFGVVANRAQRHYKSYEVLQRFLRTLDIPTVGTLRNSQNYVKAADTGIGIFEMPLSEVGVDMREWTPLIHWLEGKSEEK
;
A
#
# COMPACT_ATOMS: atom_id res chain seq x y z
N MET A 1 -21.43 8.18 -10.06
CA MET A 1 -20.33 8.36 -11.04
C MET A 1 -19.70 9.71 -10.82
N SER A 2 -18.50 9.79 -10.22
CA SER A 2 -17.73 11.04 -10.16
C SER A 2 -16.49 10.86 -11.04
N LYS A 3 -16.55 11.43 -12.25
CA LYS A 3 -15.43 11.47 -13.20
C LYS A 3 -14.55 12.65 -12.80
N VAL A 4 -13.47 12.38 -12.07
CA VAL A 4 -12.43 13.39 -11.81
C VAL A 4 -11.73 13.69 -13.14
N LYS A 5 -11.95 14.92 -13.64
CA LYS A 5 -11.45 15.43 -14.92
C LYS A 5 -9.96 15.80 -14.76
N LYS A 6 -9.04 15.01 -15.31
CA LYS A 6 -7.58 15.28 -15.28
C LYS A 6 -7.18 16.19 -16.43
N ASN A 7 -6.75 17.40 -16.14
CA ASN A 7 -6.05 18.26 -17.10
C ASN A 7 -4.59 17.79 -17.26
N ASN A 8 -4.18 17.54 -18.51
CA ASN A 8 -2.82 17.49 -19.06
C ASN A 8 -1.65 16.99 -18.19
N SER A 9 -1.59 15.66 -18.09
CA SER A 9 -0.44 14.72 -18.13
C SER A 9 -1.05 13.38 -17.76
N LYS A 10 -0.77 12.27 -18.46
CA LYS A 10 -1.35 10.95 -18.13
C LYS A 10 -0.79 10.43 -16.79
N ALA A 11 -1.12 11.06 -15.68
CA ALA A 11 -0.74 10.59 -14.36
C ALA A 11 -1.53 9.31 -14.05
N LEU A 12 -0.79 8.25 -13.73
CA LEU A 12 -1.30 6.97 -13.22
C LEU A 12 -1.66 7.17 -11.75
N PHE A 13 -2.84 6.71 -11.35
CA PHE A 13 -3.32 6.81 -9.98
C PHE A 13 -3.44 5.40 -9.44
N GLY A 14 -3.01 5.21 -8.20
CA GLY A 14 -3.12 3.96 -7.46
C GLY A 14 -3.58 4.24 -6.04
N VAL A 15 -4.26 3.28 -5.44
CA VAL A 15 -4.70 3.37 -4.04
C VAL A 15 -3.88 2.39 -3.20
N VAL A 16 -3.39 2.84 -2.05
CA VAL A 16 -2.75 1.97 -1.05
C VAL A 16 -3.71 1.78 0.12
N ALA A 17 -4.00 0.52 0.45
CA ALA A 17 -4.72 0.20 1.68
C ALA A 17 -3.75 0.32 2.86
N ASN A 18 -3.74 1.47 3.54
CA ASN A 18 -2.79 1.76 4.60
C ASN A 18 -3.33 1.37 6.00
N ARG A 19 -2.42 0.94 6.89
CA ARG A 19 -2.69 0.45 8.26
C ARG A 19 -3.84 -0.55 8.31
N ALA A 20 -3.93 -1.41 7.30
CA ALA A 20 -4.98 -2.39 7.19
C ALA A 20 -4.81 -3.50 8.25
N GLN A 21 -5.93 -3.94 8.83
CA GLN A 21 -5.93 -5.05 9.78
C GLN A 21 -6.66 -6.24 9.16
N ARG A 22 -5.91 -7.12 8.49
CA ARG A 22 -6.47 -8.22 7.68
C ARG A 22 -7.40 -9.17 8.45
N HIS A 23 -7.23 -9.27 9.77
CA HIS A 23 -8.04 -10.13 10.65
C HIS A 23 -9.36 -9.49 11.08
N TYR A 24 -9.60 -8.22 10.77
CA TYR A 24 -10.77 -7.49 11.21
C TYR A 24 -11.81 -7.44 10.08
N LYS A 25 -13.10 -7.53 10.42
CA LYS A 25 -14.21 -7.42 9.44
C LYS A 25 -14.19 -6.11 8.66
N SER A 26 -13.65 -5.04 9.26
CA SER A 26 -13.46 -3.75 8.59
C SER A 26 -12.57 -3.85 7.34
N TYR A 27 -11.64 -4.80 7.29
CA TYR A 27 -10.82 -5.04 6.12
C TYR A 27 -11.63 -5.61 4.95
N GLU A 28 -12.60 -6.50 5.20
CA GLU A 28 -13.48 -6.97 4.13
C GLU A 28 -14.34 -5.86 3.56
N VAL A 29 -14.83 -4.96 4.42
CA VAL A 29 -15.57 -3.76 3.99
C VAL A 29 -14.70 -2.85 3.15
N LEU A 30 -13.45 -2.60 3.58
CA LEU A 30 -12.46 -1.86 2.81
C LEU A 30 -12.21 -2.50 1.45
N GLN A 31 -12.00 -3.82 1.39
CA GLN A 31 -11.79 -4.53 0.14
C GLN A 31 -13.01 -4.44 -0.80
N ARG A 32 -14.23 -4.52 -0.27
CA ARG A 32 -15.46 -4.32 -1.06
C ARG A 32 -15.49 -2.91 -1.64
N PHE A 33 -15.18 -1.90 -0.84
CA PHE A 33 -15.10 -0.51 -1.28
C PHE A 33 -14.02 -0.29 -2.34
N LEU A 34 -12.81 -0.82 -2.13
CA LEU A 34 -11.72 -0.70 -3.10
C LEU A 34 -12.07 -1.31 -4.45
N ARG A 35 -12.85 -2.39 -4.49
CA ARG A 35 -13.38 -2.98 -5.73
C ARG A 35 -14.41 -2.11 -6.46
N THR A 36 -15.02 -1.12 -5.81
CA THR A 36 -15.94 -0.19 -6.48
C THR A 36 -15.22 1.01 -7.10
N LEU A 37 -13.93 1.20 -6.80
CA LEU A 37 -13.11 2.24 -7.38
C LEU A 37 -12.60 1.81 -8.76
N ASP A 38 -12.65 2.73 -9.73
CA ASP A 38 -12.05 2.57 -11.06
C ASP A 38 -10.53 2.86 -11.03
N ILE A 39 -9.88 2.56 -9.89
CA ILE A 39 -8.47 2.85 -9.63
C ILE A 39 -7.84 1.59 -9.03
N PRO A 40 -6.68 1.12 -9.53
CA PRO A 40 -6.04 -0.08 -9.02
C PRO A 40 -5.60 0.11 -7.57
N THR A 41 -5.81 -0.91 -6.74
CA THR A 41 -5.16 -1.00 -5.44
C THR A 41 -3.75 -1.55 -5.65
N VAL A 42 -2.73 -0.75 -5.35
CA VAL A 42 -1.32 -1.03 -5.68
C VAL A 42 -0.55 -1.68 -4.55
N GLY A 43 -1.12 -1.70 -3.34
CA GLY A 43 -0.49 -2.32 -2.18
C GLY A 43 -1.39 -2.28 -0.96
N THR A 44 -1.07 -3.10 0.03
CA THR A 44 -1.72 -3.10 1.35
C THR A 44 -0.64 -3.15 2.42
N LEU A 45 -0.57 -2.10 3.23
CA LEU A 45 0.36 -1.98 4.35
C LEU A 45 -0.40 -2.27 5.65
N ARG A 46 0.06 -3.22 6.44
CA ARG A 46 -0.58 -3.62 7.68
C ARG A 46 -0.44 -2.57 8.77
N ASN A 47 -1.32 -2.62 9.75
CA ASN A 47 -1.12 -1.89 10.99
C ASN A 47 0.00 -2.54 11.83
N SER A 48 1.24 -2.08 11.64
CA SER A 48 2.43 -2.55 12.38
C SER A 48 2.98 -1.46 13.29
N GLN A 49 3.44 -1.86 14.48
CA GLN A 49 4.16 -0.97 15.40
C GLN A 49 5.56 -0.61 14.88
N ASN A 50 6.11 -1.37 13.93
CA ASN A 50 7.42 -1.10 13.35
C ASN A 50 7.47 0.28 12.69
N TYR A 51 6.37 0.76 12.09
CA TYR A 51 6.30 2.10 11.52
C TYR A 51 6.36 3.21 12.59
N VAL A 52 5.80 2.96 13.79
CA VAL A 52 5.88 3.90 14.91
C VAL A 52 7.31 3.93 15.44
N LYS A 53 7.89 2.75 15.69
CA LYS A 53 9.28 2.60 16.12
C LYS A 53 10.27 3.27 15.14
N ALA A 54 10.10 3.05 13.84
CA ALA A 54 10.93 3.66 12.80
C ALA A 54 10.87 5.19 12.86
N ALA A 55 9.66 5.75 12.99
CA ALA A 55 9.45 7.19 13.12
C ALA A 55 10.09 7.75 14.41
N ASP A 56 9.94 7.06 15.54
CA ASP A 56 10.50 7.47 16.84
C ASP A 56 12.03 7.49 16.82
N THR A 57 12.66 6.56 16.10
CA THR A 57 14.13 6.50 15.97
C THR A 57 14.67 7.29 14.77
N GLY A 58 13.81 7.92 13.97
CA GLY A 58 14.20 8.72 12.80
C GLY A 58 14.78 7.92 11.63
N ILE A 59 14.43 6.64 11.49
CA ILE A 59 14.87 5.77 10.40
C ILE A 59 13.69 5.29 9.56
N GLY A 60 13.95 4.84 8.34
CA GLY A 60 12.98 4.17 7.48
C GLY A 60 12.74 2.71 7.90
N ILE A 61 11.58 2.17 7.51
CA ILE A 61 11.22 0.76 7.78
C ILE A 61 12.24 -0.23 7.16
N PHE A 62 12.89 0.14 6.06
CA PHE A 62 13.90 -0.67 5.37
C PHE A 62 15.29 -0.64 6.04
N GLU A 63 15.51 0.27 6.98
CA GLU A 63 16.77 0.41 7.73
C GLU A 63 16.73 -0.37 9.05
N MET A 64 15.57 -0.91 9.42
CA MET A 64 15.39 -1.74 10.62
C MET A 64 15.89 -3.19 10.42
N PRO A 65 16.20 -3.94 11.50
CA PRO A 65 16.58 -5.34 11.39
C PRO A 65 15.53 -6.20 10.69
N LEU A 66 15.95 -7.00 9.69
CA LEU A 66 15.05 -7.83 8.87
C LEU A 66 14.18 -8.80 9.70
N SER A 67 14.70 -9.26 10.83
CA SER A 67 13.96 -10.11 11.78
C SER A 67 12.69 -9.43 12.33
N GLU A 68 12.67 -8.10 12.42
CA GLU A 68 11.55 -7.32 12.90
C GLU A 68 10.59 -6.92 11.77
N VAL A 69 11.13 -6.52 10.62
CA VAL A 69 10.37 -5.86 9.53
C VAL A 69 10.13 -6.73 8.31
N GLY A 70 10.57 -8.00 8.29
CA GLY A 70 10.47 -8.84 7.10
C GLY A 70 9.05 -9.00 6.54
N VAL A 71 8.02 -9.00 7.39
CA VAL A 71 6.61 -8.99 6.94
C VAL A 71 6.26 -7.65 6.30
N ASP A 72 6.63 -6.54 6.94
CA ASP A 72 6.36 -5.19 6.45
C ASP A 72 7.03 -4.97 5.10
N MET A 73 8.31 -5.31 4.96
CA MET A 73 9.05 -5.20 3.70
C MET A 73 8.41 -5.98 2.55
N ARG A 74 7.87 -7.19 2.81
CA ARG A 74 7.14 -7.96 1.77
C ARG A 74 5.86 -7.28 1.32
N GLU A 75 5.18 -6.54 2.20
CA GLU A 75 3.98 -5.79 1.85
C GLU A 75 4.28 -4.54 0.99
N TRP A 76 5.52 -4.03 1.04
CA TRP A 76 5.96 -2.96 0.14
C TRP A 76 6.26 -3.43 -1.28
N THR A 77 6.55 -4.72 -1.48
CA THR A 77 6.94 -5.27 -2.79
C THR A 77 5.97 -4.92 -3.92
N PRO A 78 4.63 -5.11 -3.79
CA PRO A 78 3.68 -4.78 -4.86
C PRO A 78 3.67 -3.28 -5.20
N LEU A 79 3.80 -2.41 -4.18
CA LEU A 79 3.84 -0.96 -4.37
C LEU A 79 5.13 -0.54 -5.09
N ILE A 80 6.28 -1.11 -4.72
CA ILE A 80 7.56 -0.84 -5.36
C ILE A 80 7.53 -1.32 -6.82
N HIS A 81 7.07 -2.54 -7.08
CA HIS A 81 6.95 -3.05 -8.45
C HIS A 81 6.05 -2.17 -9.32
N TRP A 82 4.92 -1.71 -8.76
CA TRP A 82 4.03 -0.78 -9.46
C TRP A 82 4.71 0.56 -9.79
N LEU A 83 5.47 1.13 -8.83
CA LEU A 83 6.22 2.38 -9.03
C LEU A 83 7.34 2.22 -10.07
N GLU A 84 7.99 1.06 -10.12
CA GLU A 84 9.02 0.73 -11.10
C GLU A 84 8.46 0.40 -12.48
N GLY A 85 7.14 0.33 -12.65
CA GLY A 85 6.51 -0.08 -13.90
C GLY A 85 6.75 -1.55 -14.24
N LYS A 86 7.19 -2.37 -13.27
CA LYS A 86 7.28 -3.82 -13.41
C LYS A 86 5.86 -4.37 -13.33
N SER A 87 5.22 -4.56 -14.48
CA SER A 87 3.99 -5.34 -14.56
C SER A 87 4.32 -6.75 -14.05
N GLU A 88 3.63 -7.21 -13.00
CA GLU A 88 3.62 -8.64 -12.69
C GLU A 88 3.13 -9.37 -13.95
N GLU A 89 4.06 -9.97 -14.68
CA GLU A 89 3.73 -10.98 -15.68
C GLU A 89 2.92 -12.06 -14.97
N LYS A 90 1.64 -12.14 -15.36
CA LYS A 90 0.73 -13.22 -15.02
C LYS A 90 0.62 -14.15 -16.20
#